data_AF-A0AAE0WU39-F1
#
_entry.id   AF-A0AAE0WU39-F1
#
_cell.length_a   1.000
_cell.length_b   1.000
_cell.length_c   1.000
_cell.angle_alpha   90.00
_cell.angle_beta   90.00
_cell.angle_gamma   90.00
#
_symmetry.space_group_name_H-M   'P 1'
#
loop_
_entity.id
_entity.type
_entity.pdbx_description
1 polymer ?
#
loop_
_entity_poly.entity_id
_entity_poly.type
_entity_poly.pdbx_seq_one_letter_code
_entity_poly.pdbx_strand_id
1 'polypeptide(L)'
;MSLAVLILTAYAVVDKIKHRHEREERRRHKPEHTDTKIHSIFRPANLQTYRDCATAMRPALRLASRLLATDHLLGFWYTVFFSDTIEIRTPEDAKAGTRHFMYTDAPRKLTHDQIRRTNHVLKLLADCVTFDLESKQPRYGGGRCKHLRQQRAALHLQGHKSEIQISSYFYDSLTNSAISEADKVWLQFELAKTLLHELAHAAVNAARGRESNHYYFFPGCNVAEDGFQLEAELFGGKIDLDREEFKAGLRKGEQGRSGKPLIRGFRRAWPCQGVVEEYLARGSSIGVRGPVARRRRTEEVDYVAVSRLLCPSGG
;
A
#
# COMPACT_ATOMS: atom_id res chain seq x y z
N MET A 1 25.44 23.96 35.69
CA MET A 1 25.33 23.19 34.43
C MET A 1 23.88 22.81 34.21
N SER A 2 23.30 23.17 33.06
CA SER A 2 21.85 23.04 32.83
C SER A 2 21.43 21.60 32.52
N LEU A 3 20.26 21.20 33.03
CA LEU A 3 19.56 19.93 32.79
C LEU A 3 19.41 19.59 31.29
N ALA A 4 19.47 20.62 30.42
CA ALA A 4 19.46 20.47 28.96
C ALA A 4 20.72 19.78 28.40
N VAL A 5 21.88 19.92 29.04
CA VAL A 5 23.14 19.28 28.59
C VAL A 5 23.18 17.80 28.97
N LEU A 6 22.53 17.41 30.08
CA LEU A 6 22.38 16.01 30.49
C LEU A 6 21.39 15.23 29.61
N ILE A 7 20.34 15.87 29.10
CA ILE A 7 19.34 15.24 28.21
C ILE A 7 19.90 15.05 26.77
N LEU A 8 20.67 16.02 26.26
CA LEU A 8 21.29 15.90 24.93
C LEU A 8 22.41 14.84 24.89
N THR A 9 23.11 14.63 26.00
CA THR A 9 24.14 13.59 26.10
C THR A 9 23.52 12.18 26.25
N ALA A 10 22.36 12.07 26.90
CA ALA A 10 21.61 10.81 26.99
C ALA A 10 21.01 10.36 25.65
N TYR A 11 20.52 11.28 24.80
CA TYR A 11 20.03 10.96 23.46
C TYR A 11 21.13 10.46 22.51
N ALA A 12 22.33 11.07 22.56
CA ALA A 12 23.45 10.67 21.71
C ALA A 12 24.07 9.31 22.07
N VAL A 13 23.97 8.88 23.33
CA VAL A 13 24.44 7.56 23.79
C VAL A 13 23.42 6.46 23.47
N VAL A 14 22.12 6.74 23.54
CA VAL A 14 21.06 5.80 23.13
C VAL A 14 21.10 5.56 21.60
N ASP A 15 21.35 6.58 20.79
CA ASP A 15 21.51 6.41 19.33
C ASP A 15 22.79 5.63 18.96
N LYS A 16 23.89 5.82 19.69
CA LYS A 16 25.13 5.04 19.46
C LYS A 16 25.02 3.57 19.87
N ILE A 17 24.28 3.25 20.94
CA ILE A 17 24.04 1.86 21.37
C ILE A 17 23.05 1.16 20.43
N LYS A 18 22.01 1.86 19.97
CA LYS A 18 21.05 1.36 18.98
C LYS A 18 21.73 1.04 17.65
N HIS A 19 22.63 1.91 17.18
CA HIS A 19 23.40 1.65 15.95
C HIS A 19 24.45 0.54 16.06
N ARG A 20 25.00 0.26 17.26
CA ARG A 20 25.97 -0.83 17.45
C ARG A 20 25.28 -2.20 17.50
N HIS A 21 24.12 -2.29 18.16
CA HIS A 21 23.29 -3.51 18.18
C HIS A 21 22.65 -3.79 16.81
N GLU A 22 22.18 -2.76 16.10
CA GLU A 22 21.69 -2.90 14.71
C GLU A 22 22.80 -3.30 13.73
N ARG A 23 24.06 -2.89 13.96
CA ARG A 23 25.20 -3.31 13.13
C ARG A 23 25.60 -4.77 13.35
N GLU A 24 25.43 -5.30 14.57
CA GLU A 24 25.71 -6.71 14.87
C GLU A 24 24.56 -7.64 14.42
N GLU A 25 23.30 -7.21 14.50
CA GLU A 25 22.17 -7.94 13.90
C GLU A 25 22.22 -7.94 12.37
N ARG A 26 22.57 -6.81 11.73
CA ARG A 26 22.79 -6.72 10.26
C ARG A 26 23.97 -7.57 9.78
N ARG A 27 24.92 -7.94 10.65
CA ARG A 27 26.01 -8.88 10.32
C ARG A 27 25.57 -10.34 10.40
N ARG A 28 24.56 -10.66 11.20
CA ARG A 28 24.00 -12.03 11.30
C ARG A 28 22.87 -12.29 10.31
N HIS A 29 22.15 -11.26 9.89
CA HIS A 29 21.22 -11.28 8.77
C HIS A 29 21.74 -10.37 7.67
N LYS A 30 22.75 -10.83 6.92
CA LYS A 30 23.12 -10.17 5.67
C LYS A 30 21.92 -10.37 4.73
N PRO A 31 21.10 -9.35 4.43
CA PRO A 31 20.08 -9.50 3.43
C PRO A 31 20.83 -9.76 2.12
N GLU A 32 20.52 -10.83 1.41
CA GLU A 32 20.90 -10.90 0.00
C GLU A 32 20.41 -9.60 -0.63
N HIS A 33 21.36 -8.82 -1.11
CA HIS A 33 21.15 -7.54 -1.77
C HIS A 33 20.39 -7.79 -3.08
N THR A 34 19.09 -7.96 -2.98
CA THR A 34 18.17 -8.18 -4.11
C THR A 34 17.71 -6.83 -4.66
N ASP A 35 18.66 -5.97 -4.98
CA ASP A 35 18.42 -4.54 -5.28
C ASP A 35 17.69 -4.29 -6.62
N THR A 36 17.28 -5.33 -7.34
CA THR A 36 16.67 -5.22 -8.68
C THR A 36 15.49 -6.14 -8.95
N LYS A 37 15.14 -7.05 -8.04
CA LYS A 37 14.22 -8.15 -8.36
C LYS A 37 12.76 -7.74 -8.18
N ILE A 38 12.00 -7.77 -9.28
CA ILE A 38 10.54 -7.66 -9.26
C ILE A 38 9.97 -8.96 -8.67
N HIS A 39 9.06 -8.85 -7.71
CA HIS A 39 8.42 -9.97 -7.05
C HIS A 39 7.59 -10.79 -8.06
N SER A 40 7.48 -12.10 -7.85
CA SER A 40 6.79 -13.01 -8.80
C SER A 40 5.32 -12.68 -9.02
N ILE A 41 4.69 -11.96 -8.09
CA ILE A 41 3.32 -11.41 -8.24
C ILE A 41 3.23 -10.52 -9.48
N PHE A 42 4.26 -9.72 -9.76
CA PHE A 42 4.32 -8.80 -10.90
C PHE A 42 5.08 -9.39 -12.09
N ARG A 43 5.15 -10.73 -12.20
CA ARG A 43 5.78 -11.40 -13.34
C ARG A 43 5.04 -11.06 -14.65
N PRO A 44 5.72 -11.08 -15.81
CA PRO A 44 5.10 -10.74 -17.10
C PRO A 44 3.81 -11.51 -17.40
N ALA A 45 3.74 -12.79 -17.05
CA ALA A 45 2.55 -13.63 -17.27
C ALA A 45 1.28 -13.13 -16.54
N ASN A 46 1.44 -12.30 -15.50
CA ASN A 46 0.31 -11.72 -14.77
C ASN A 46 -0.07 -10.33 -15.31
N LEU A 47 0.72 -9.72 -16.18
CA LEU A 47 0.50 -8.37 -16.69
C LEU A 47 -0.20 -8.46 -18.06
N GLN A 48 -1.51 -8.24 -18.07
CA GLN A 48 -2.26 -8.03 -19.31
C GLN A 48 -1.82 -6.66 -19.85
N THR A 49 -1.04 -6.68 -20.93
CA THR A 49 -0.47 -5.46 -21.51
C THR A 49 -0.82 -5.41 -22.99
N TYR A 50 -1.41 -4.29 -23.42
CA TYR A 50 -1.67 -4.02 -24.83
C TYR A 50 -0.53 -3.17 -25.45
N ARG A 51 0.36 -2.61 -24.61
CA ARG A 51 1.57 -1.85 -24.97
C ARG A 51 2.77 -2.20 -24.08
N ASP A 52 3.89 -1.49 -24.26
CA ASP A 52 5.09 -1.59 -23.41
C ASP A 52 4.94 -0.93 -22.01
N CYS A 53 3.75 -1.02 -21.40
CA CYS A 53 3.44 -0.41 -20.11
C CYS A 53 4.32 -0.95 -18.99
N ALA A 54 4.66 -2.24 -19.05
CA ALA A 54 5.50 -2.88 -18.04
C ALA A 54 6.89 -2.22 -17.96
N THR A 55 7.44 -1.73 -19.09
CA THR A 55 8.71 -1.00 -19.12
C THR A 55 8.56 0.39 -18.51
N ALA A 56 7.54 1.15 -18.91
CA ALA A 56 7.28 2.49 -18.35
C ALA A 56 6.99 2.46 -16.84
N MET A 57 6.29 1.42 -16.36
CA MET A 57 5.91 1.25 -14.95
C MET A 57 6.95 0.45 -14.14
N ARG A 58 8.06 0.04 -14.75
CA ARG A 58 9.07 -0.80 -14.11
C ARG A 58 9.58 -0.24 -12.77
N PRO A 59 9.81 1.07 -12.59
CA PRO A 59 10.19 1.63 -11.29
C PRO A 59 9.14 1.39 -10.21
N ALA A 60 7.85 1.62 -10.50
CA ALA A 60 6.77 1.34 -9.58
C ALA A 60 6.66 -0.15 -9.23
N LEU A 61 6.76 -1.05 -10.22
CA LEU A 61 6.72 -2.50 -9.98
C LEU A 61 7.87 -2.95 -9.06
N ARG A 62 9.07 -2.39 -9.24
CA ARG A 62 10.22 -2.65 -8.36
C ARG A 62 9.98 -2.13 -6.95
N LEU A 63 9.49 -0.90 -6.81
CA LEU A 63 9.19 -0.33 -5.50
C LEU A 63 8.11 -1.13 -4.77
N ALA A 64 7.00 -1.45 -5.44
CA ALA A 64 5.94 -2.28 -4.88
C ALA A 64 6.50 -3.65 -4.43
N SER A 65 7.37 -4.27 -5.23
CA SER A 65 8.03 -5.53 -4.88
C SER A 65 8.90 -5.42 -3.62
N ARG A 66 9.64 -4.32 -3.46
CA ARG A 66 10.46 -4.07 -2.27
C ARG A 66 9.61 -3.89 -1.04
N LEU A 67 8.57 -3.06 -1.13
CA LEU A 67 7.66 -2.76 -0.03
C LEU A 67 6.91 -4.03 0.42
N LEU A 68 6.43 -4.83 -0.54
CA LEU A 68 5.73 -6.10 -0.29
C LEU A 68 6.52 -7.04 0.64
N ALA A 69 7.84 -7.08 0.48
CA ALA A 69 8.74 -7.96 1.20
C ALA A 69 9.35 -7.35 2.47
N THR A 70 8.93 -6.15 2.88
CA THR A 70 9.42 -5.54 4.12
C THR A 70 8.87 -6.26 5.35
N ASP A 71 9.70 -6.38 6.40
CA ASP A 71 9.30 -6.99 7.67
C ASP A 71 8.05 -6.34 8.28
N HIS A 72 7.89 -5.03 8.07
CA HIS A 72 6.72 -4.26 8.49
C HIS A 72 5.41 -4.77 7.88
N LEU A 73 5.39 -5.15 6.61
CA LEU A 73 4.18 -5.65 5.96
C LEU A 73 3.94 -7.14 6.18
N LEU A 74 4.95 -7.92 6.58
CA LEU A 74 4.74 -9.35 6.82
C LEU A 74 3.67 -9.60 7.88
N GLY A 75 3.58 -8.75 8.92
CA GLY A 75 2.53 -8.82 9.94
C GLY A 75 1.12 -8.60 9.37
N PHE A 76 0.96 -7.62 8.47
CA PHE A 76 -0.29 -7.38 7.75
C PHE A 76 -0.69 -8.61 6.92
N TRP A 77 0.23 -9.13 6.09
CA TRP A 77 -0.03 -10.28 5.24
C TRP A 77 -0.35 -11.54 6.06
N TYR A 78 0.39 -11.78 7.14
CA TYR A 78 0.13 -12.90 8.04
C TYR A 78 -1.29 -12.82 8.62
N THR A 79 -1.71 -11.63 9.04
CA THR A 79 -3.05 -11.39 9.58
C THR A 79 -4.13 -11.75 8.56
N VAL A 80 -3.98 -11.27 7.32
CA VAL A 80 -4.93 -11.55 6.24
C VAL A 80 -5.03 -13.05 5.95
N PHE A 81 -3.90 -13.75 5.85
CA PHE A 81 -3.86 -15.15 5.41
C PHE A 81 -4.17 -16.17 6.50
N PHE A 82 -3.78 -15.92 7.75
CA PHE A 82 -3.73 -16.96 8.78
C PHE A 82 -4.49 -16.64 10.06
N SER A 83 -4.80 -15.37 10.36
CA SER A 83 -5.57 -15.07 11.57
C SER A 83 -7.01 -15.54 11.44
N ASP A 84 -7.58 -16.04 12.52
CA ASP A 84 -9.02 -16.29 12.55
C ASP A 84 -9.80 -14.96 12.47
N THR A 85 -11.06 -15.07 12.08
CA THR A 85 -11.98 -13.94 12.08
C THR A 85 -13.21 -14.28 12.89
N ILE A 86 -13.65 -13.35 13.73
CA ILE A 86 -14.92 -13.45 14.44
C ILE A 86 -15.92 -12.48 13.81
N GLU A 87 -17.15 -12.94 13.62
CA GLU A 87 -18.24 -12.05 13.21
C GLU A 87 -18.61 -11.11 14.36
N ILE A 88 -18.68 -9.83 14.07
CA ILE A 88 -19.05 -8.78 15.03
C ILE A 88 -20.39 -8.19 14.63
N ARG A 89 -21.25 -7.94 15.61
CA ARG A 89 -22.52 -7.23 15.40
C ARG A 89 -22.31 -5.74 15.62
N THR A 90 -22.76 -4.90 14.69
CA THR A 90 -22.78 -3.45 14.84
C THR A 90 -24.21 -2.94 15.03
N PRO A 91 -24.42 -1.87 15.82
CA PRO A 91 -25.75 -1.30 16.02
C PRO A 91 -26.44 -0.84 14.72
N GLU A 92 -25.63 -0.60 13.67
CA GLU A 92 -26.04 -0.15 12.34
C GLU A 92 -26.40 -1.32 11.39
N ASP A 93 -26.31 -2.59 11.85
CA ASP A 93 -26.60 -3.83 11.11
C ASP A 93 -28.05 -3.95 10.58
N ALA A 94 -28.88 -2.93 10.77
CA ALA A 94 -30.23 -2.85 10.21
C ALA A 94 -30.26 -2.59 8.68
N LYS A 95 -29.11 -2.35 8.02
CA LYS A 95 -29.05 -2.35 6.54
C LYS A 95 -28.79 -3.75 5.99
N ALA A 96 -29.85 -4.31 5.41
CA ALA A 96 -29.99 -5.61 4.74
C ALA A 96 -28.67 -6.26 4.22
N GLY A 97 -28.21 -7.31 4.91
CA GLY A 97 -27.26 -8.29 4.37
C GLY A 97 -25.78 -7.90 4.39
N THR A 98 -25.38 -6.93 5.23
CA THR A 98 -23.97 -6.61 5.48
C THR A 98 -23.45 -7.38 6.69
N ARG A 99 -22.25 -7.97 6.59
CA ARG A 99 -21.62 -8.72 7.69
C ARG A 99 -20.24 -8.16 8.01
N HIS A 100 -19.96 -8.04 9.30
CA HIS A 100 -18.73 -7.45 9.80
C HIS A 100 -17.89 -8.52 10.50
N PHE A 101 -16.60 -8.55 10.21
CA PHE A 101 -15.66 -9.51 10.77
C PHE A 101 -14.47 -8.77 11.37
N MET A 102 -13.96 -9.24 12.50
CA MET A 102 -12.72 -8.73 13.08
C MET A 102 -11.68 -9.85 13.09
N TYR A 103 -10.45 -9.54 12.65
CA TYR A 103 -9.33 -10.45 12.82
C TYR A 103 -9.03 -10.63 14.31
N THR A 104 -8.78 -11.87 14.74
CA THR A 104 -8.53 -12.19 16.16
C THR A 104 -7.08 -11.92 16.58
N ASP A 105 -6.13 -11.99 15.63
CA ASP A 105 -4.71 -11.79 15.87
C ASP A 105 -4.11 -10.83 14.83
N ALA A 106 -3.23 -9.94 15.29
CA ALA A 106 -2.40 -9.05 14.47
C ALA A 106 -1.02 -8.93 15.14
N PRO A 107 -0.18 -9.97 15.01
CA PRO A 107 1.06 -10.07 15.77
C PRO A 107 2.03 -8.96 15.36
N ARG A 108 2.52 -8.21 16.35
CA ARG A 108 3.51 -7.12 16.13
C ARG A 108 4.87 -7.64 15.69
N LYS A 109 5.19 -8.89 16.01
CA LYS A 109 6.42 -9.58 15.61
C LYS A 109 6.08 -11.00 15.19
N LEU A 110 6.53 -11.39 14.02
CA LEU A 110 6.37 -12.74 13.51
C LEU A 110 7.56 -13.61 13.89
N THR A 111 7.29 -14.88 14.16
CA THR A 111 8.32 -15.91 14.26
C THR A 111 8.89 -16.24 12.87
N HIS A 112 10.09 -16.83 12.81
CA HIS A 112 10.69 -17.25 11.53
C HIS A 112 9.80 -18.19 10.72
N ASP A 113 9.04 -19.05 11.40
CA ASP A 113 8.13 -19.97 10.74
C ASP A 113 6.92 -19.23 10.14
N GLN A 114 6.34 -18.28 10.88
CA GLN A 114 5.26 -17.41 10.36
C GLN A 114 5.75 -16.61 9.14
N ILE A 115 6.94 -16.00 9.21
CA ILE A 115 7.57 -15.30 8.08
C ILE A 115 7.69 -16.20 6.86
N ARG A 116 8.16 -17.44 7.04
CA ARG A 116 8.34 -18.40 5.96
C ARG A 116 7.01 -18.78 5.31
N ARG A 117 5.98 -19.07 6.12
CA ARG A 117 4.63 -19.39 5.64
C ARG A 117 3.99 -18.22 4.91
N THR A 118 4.10 -17.00 5.44
CA THR A 118 3.61 -15.77 4.79
C THR A 118 4.27 -15.57 3.42
N ASN A 119 5.59 -15.67 3.35
CA ASN A 119 6.30 -15.55 2.08
C ASN A 119 5.93 -16.64 1.08
N HIS A 120 5.68 -17.87 1.56
CA HIS A 120 5.20 -18.95 0.71
C HIS A 120 3.82 -18.63 0.12
N VAL A 121 2.87 -18.16 0.95
CA VAL A 121 1.53 -17.80 0.47
C VAL A 121 1.55 -16.58 -0.44
N LEU A 122 2.39 -15.58 -0.19
CA LEU A 122 2.60 -14.45 -1.11
C LEU A 122 3.09 -14.90 -2.49
N LYS A 123 3.91 -15.95 -2.56
CA LYS A 123 4.31 -16.54 -3.86
C LYS A 123 3.13 -17.20 -4.55
N LEU A 124 2.28 -17.93 -3.82
CA LEU A 124 1.05 -18.55 -4.37
C LEU A 124 0.01 -17.51 -4.81
N LEU A 125 -0.04 -16.35 -4.15
CA LEU A 125 -0.90 -15.24 -4.54
C LEU A 125 -0.61 -14.77 -5.98
N ALA A 126 0.63 -14.93 -6.46
CA ALA A 126 0.98 -14.65 -7.85
C ALA A 126 0.15 -15.45 -8.87
N ASP A 127 -0.32 -16.66 -8.53
CA ASP A 127 -1.16 -17.46 -9.42
C ASP A 127 -2.67 -17.11 -9.32
N CYS A 128 -3.00 -16.17 -8.43
CA CYS A 128 -4.37 -15.75 -8.12
C CYS A 128 -4.67 -14.31 -8.57
N VAL A 129 -3.70 -13.61 -9.16
CA VAL A 129 -3.87 -12.22 -9.59
C VAL A 129 -3.46 -12.01 -11.04
N THR A 130 -4.23 -11.19 -11.74
CA THR A 130 -3.86 -10.60 -13.03
C THR A 130 -3.95 -9.08 -12.92
N PHE A 131 -3.18 -8.37 -13.74
CA PHE A 131 -3.12 -6.92 -13.77
C PHE A 131 -3.52 -6.42 -15.16
N ASP A 132 -4.52 -5.56 -15.23
CA ASP A 132 -4.82 -4.72 -16.39
C ASP A 132 -4.21 -3.33 -16.12
N LEU A 133 -3.05 -3.05 -16.71
CA LEU A 133 -2.29 -1.82 -16.46
C LEU A 133 -2.75 -0.62 -17.30
N GLU A 134 -3.73 -0.81 -18.18
CA GLU A 134 -4.24 0.20 -19.11
C GLU A 134 -5.76 0.35 -19.01
N SER A 135 -6.30 0.09 -17.84
CA SER A 135 -7.74 0.04 -17.68
C SER A 135 -8.35 1.42 -17.84
N LYS A 136 -9.44 1.50 -18.63
CA LYS A 136 -10.23 2.73 -18.75
C LYS A 136 -11.01 3.05 -17.47
N GLN A 137 -11.12 2.08 -16.56
CA GLN A 137 -11.76 2.22 -15.26
C GLN A 137 -10.86 1.55 -14.20
N PRO A 138 -10.50 2.24 -13.11
CA PRO A 138 -11.03 3.52 -12.65
C PRO A 138 -10.58 4.72 -13.51
N ARG A 139 -11.41 5.76 -13.53
CA ARG A 139 -11.03 7.06 -14.11
C ARG A 139 -10.02 7.72 -13.17
N TYR A 140 -9.02 8.39 -13.74
CA TYR A 140 -7.94 9.09 -13.01
C TYR A 140 -6.96 8.14 -12.28
N GLY A 141 -5.84 8.68 -11.78
CA GLY A 141 -4.80 7.90 -11.09
C GLY A 141 -5.31 7.15 -9.86
N GLY A 142 -5.67 5.88 -10.06
CA GLY A 142 -6.18 4.97 -9.03
C GLY A 142 -6.26 3.53 -9.53
N GLY A 143 -6.70 2.64 -8.65
CA GLY A 143 -6.84 1.21 -8.91
C GLY A 143 -8.24 0.69 -8.58
N ARG A 144 -8.52 -0.53 -9.04
CA ARG A 144 -9.69 -1.30 -8.65
C ARG A 144 -9.37 -2.79 -8.66
N CYS A 145 -9.63 -3.46 -7.55
CA CYS A 145 -9.56 -4.90 -7.44
C CYS A 145 -10.92 -5.53 -7.75
N LYS A 146 -11.02 -6.22 -8.88
CA LYS A 146 -12.21 -6.97 -9.29
C LYS A 146 -12.12 -8.40 -8.79
N HIS A 147 -13.12 -8.80 -8.01
CA HIS A 147 -13.26 -10.15 -7.49
C HIS A 147 -13.80 -11.13 -8.55
N LEU A 148 -13.01 -12.12 -8.95
CA LEU A 148 -13.38 -13.12 -9.97
C LEU A 148 -14.04 -14.34 -9.32
N ARG A 149 -15.27 -14.18 -8.83
CA ARG A 149 -16.02 -15.19 -8.05
C ARG A 149 -16.16 -16.57 -8.70
N GLN A 150 -16.06 -16.67 -10.01
CA GLN A 150 -16.14 -17.94 -10.74
C GLN A 150 -14.79 -18.66 -10.84
N GLN A 151 -13.69 -18.00 -10.46
CA GLN A 151 -12.34 -18.54 -10.55
C GLN A 151 -11.79 -18.75 -9.15
N ARG A 152 -11.74 -20.01 -8.70
CA ARG A 152 -11.13 -20.34 -7.40
C ARG A 152 -9.64 -20.00 -7.39
N ALA A 153 -9.16 -19.58 -6.22
CA ALA A 153 -7.74 -19.39 -5.98
C ALA A 153 -6.98 -20.73 -6.08
N ALA A 154 -5.65 -20.68 -6.02
CA ALA A 154 -4.81 -21.87 -5.97
C ALA A 154 -5.22 -22.81 -4.82
N LEU A 155 -4.93 -24.12 -4.93
CA LEU A 155 -5.44 -25.20 -4.06
C LEU A 155 -5.25 -24.98 -2.54
N HIS A 156 -4.35 -24.07 -2.15
CA HIS A 156 -4.04 -23.74 -0.75
C HIS A 156 -4.73 -22.47 -0.21
N LEU A 157 -5.53 -21.80 -1.03
CA LEU A 157 -6.27 -20.59 -0.70
C LEU A 157 -7.76 -20.86 -0.87
N GLN A 158 -8.58 -20.43 0.08
CA GLN A 158 -10.00 -20.84 0.14
C GLN A 158 -10.92 -19.98 -0.75
N GLY A 159 -10.43 -18.82 -1.17
CA GLY A 159 -11.20 -17.82 -1.90
C GLY A 159 -11.04 -17.89 -3.41
N HIS A 160 -10.96 -16.72 -4.03
CA HIS A 160 -11.04 -16.56 -5.48
C HIS A 160 -9.92 -15.69 -6.04
N LYS A 161 -9.68 -15.83 -7.35
CA LYS A 161 -8.77 -14.97 -8.09
C LYS A 161 -9.30 -13.54 -8.17
N SER A 162 -8.40 -12.60 -8.45
CA SER A 162 -8.73 -11.19 -8.64
C SER A 162 -8.04 -10.62 -9.88
N GLU A 163 -8.71 -9.67 -10.52
CA GLU A 163 -8.15 -8.83 -11.59
C GLU A 163 -7.95 -7.42 -11.03
N ILE A 164 -6.70 -6.97 -10.98
CA ILE A 164 -6.34 -5.62 -10.52
C ILE A 164 -6.28 -4.70 -11.75
N GLN A 165 -7.18 -3.74 -11.79
CA GLN A 165 -7.29 -2.76 -12.86
C GLN A 165 -6.62 -1.46 -12.41
N ILE A 166 -5.61 -1.03 -13.13
CA ILE A 166 -4.90 0.23 -12.90
C ILE A 166 -5.27 1.18 -14.04
N SER A 167 -5.57 2.43 -13.68
CA SER A 167 -5.97 3.43 -14.68
C SER A 167 -4.88 3.65 -15.73
N SER A 168 -5.27 3.67 -17.02
CA SER A 168 -4.38 4.02 -18.15
C SER A 168 -3.68 5.37 -17.96
N TYR A 169 -4.29 6.24 -17.15
CA TYR A 169 -3.75 7.53 -16.73
C TYR A 169 -2.28 7.46 -16.28
N PHE A 170 -1.87 6.41 -15.54
CA PHE A 170 -0.48 6.28 -15.10
C PHE A 170 0.46 6.09 -16.28
N TYR A 171 0.11 5.21 -17.22
CA TYR A 171 0.89 4.99 -18.43
C TYR A 171 0.98 6.26 -19.28
N ASP A 172 -0.18 6.87 -19.54
CA ASP A 172 -0.28 8.06 -20.38
C ASP A 172 0.56 9.21 -19.80
N SER A 173 0.54 9.38 -18.47
CA SER A 173 1.33 10.40 -17.78
C SER A 173 2.82 10.07 -17.77
N LEU A 174 3.21 8.84 -17.42
CA LEU A 174 4.63 8.45 -17.31
C LEU A 174 5.36 8.50 -18.65
N THR A 175 4.65 8.32 -19.76
CA THR A 175 5.20 8.39 -21.12
C THR A 175 5.12 9.78 -21.74
N ASN A 176 4.44 10.73 -21.10
CA ASN A 176 4.31 12.09 -21.58
C ASN A 176 5.62 12.87 -21.34
N SER A 177 6.23 13.37 -22.42
CA SER A 177 7.46 14.15 -22.39
C SER A 177 7.32 15.53 -21.73
N ALA A 178 6.10 16.04 -21.56
CA ALA A 178 5.84 17.31 -20.90
C ALA A 178 5.89 17.22 -19.37
N ILE A 179 5.86 16.00 -18.80
CA ILE A 179 5.90 15.81 -17.34
C ILE A 179 7.35 15.81 -16.86
N SER A 180 7.62 16.59 -15.80
CA SER A 180 8.95 16.67 -15.20
C SER A 180 9.39 15.34 -14.57
N GLU A 181 10.70 15.09 -14.46
CA GLU A 181 11.21 13.88 -13.81
C GLU A 181 10.77 13.78 -12.33
N ALA A 182 10.65 14.91 -11.64
CA ALA A 182 10.20 14.94 -10.25
C ALA A 182 8.72 14.54 -10.12
N ASP A 183 7.88 14.93 -11.07
CA ASP A 183 6.47 14.52 -11.11
C ASP A 183 6.34 13.05 -11.51
N LYS A 184 7.19 12.56 -12.42
CA LYS A 184 7.27 11.12 -12.74
C LYS A 184 7.63 10.29 -11.51
N VAL A 185 8.56 10.75 -10.67
CA VAL A 185 8.89 10.11 -9.38
C VAL A 185 7.64 9.99 -8.49
N TRP A 186 6.86 11.06 -8.33
CA TRP A 186 5.61 11.00 -7.57
C TRP A 186 4.57 10.06 -8.19
N LEU A 187 4.43 10.06 -9.51
CA LEU A 187 3.53 9.15 -10.23
C LEU A 187 3.93 7.69 -10.06
N GLN A 188 5.22 7.36 -10.13
CA GLN A 188 5.72 6.01 -9.88
C GLN A 188 5.50 5.57 -8.44
N PHE A 189 5.68 6.48 -7.47
CA PHE A 189 5.39 6.21 -6.06
C PHE A 189 3.89 5.94 -5.85
N GLU A 190 3.02 6.79 -6.39
CA GLU A 190 1.58 6.63 -6.29
C GLU A 190 1.10 5.35 -6.96
N LEU A 191 1.68 4.98 -8.10
CA LEU A 191 1.41 3.72 -8.78
C LEU A 191 1.84 2.52 -7.91
N ALA A 192 3.04 2.54 -7.33
CA ALA A 192 3.51 1.47 -6.45
C ALA A 192 2.61 1.29 -5.24
N LYS A 193 2.18 2.40 -4.63
CA LYS A 193 1.21 2.42 -3.53
C LYS A 193 -0.14 1.84 -3.96
N THR A 194 -0.68 2.29 -5.10
CA THR A 194 -1.95 1.82 -5.65
C THR A 194 -1.90 0.32 -5.95
N LEU A 195 -0.81 -0.20 -6.50
CA LEU A 195 -0.64 -1.62 -6.75
C LEU A 195 -0.71 -2.44 -5.45
N LEU A 196 -0.05 -1.98 -4.37
CA LEU A 196 -0.11 -2.65 -3.07
C LEU A 196 -1.48 -2.55 -2.41
N HIS A 197 -2.14 -1.39 -2.55
CA HIS A 197 -3.50 -1.16 -2.07
C HIS A 197 -4.47 -2.18 -2.67
N GLU A 198 -4.50 -2.30 -4.00
CA GLU A 198 -5.38 -3.26 -4.67
C GLU A 198 -4.96 -4.72 -4.41
N LEU A 199 -3.66 -4.97 -4.23
CA LEU A 199 -3.16 -6.29 -3.86
C LEU A 199 -3.62 -6.73 -2.46
N ALA A 200 -3.80 -5.78 -1.52
CA ALA A 200 -4.39 -6.08 -0.21
C ALA A 200 -5.81 -6.65 -0.36
N HIS A 201 -6.65 -6.02 -1.20
CA HIS A 201 -7.97 -6.56 -1.51
C HIS A 201 -7.90 -7.93 -2.20
N ALA A 202 -6.98 -8.09 -3.15
CA ALA A 202 -6.80 -9.38 -3.82
C ALA A 202 -6.38 -10.49 -2.84
N ALA A 203 -5.53 -10.18 -1.87
CA ALA A 203 -5.13 -11.12 -0.82
C ALA A 203 -6.33 -11.55 0.04
N VAL A 204 -7.21 -10.63 0.44
CA VAL A 204 -8.43 -10.96 1.19
C VAL A 204 -9.41 -11.79 0.33
N ASN A 205 -9.59 -11.42 -0.94
CA ASN A 205 -10.41 -12.19 -1.89
C ASN A 205 -9.89 -13.62 -2.04
N ALA A 206 -8.58 -13.81 -2.12
CA ALA A 206 -7.94 -15.11 -2.27
C ALA A 206 -7.96 -15.91 -0.96
N ALA A 207 -7.73 -15.29 0.18
CA ALA A 207 -7.69 -15.95 1.48
C ALA A 207 -9.08 -16.42 1.94
N ARG A 208 -10.12 -15.61 1.73
CA ARG A 208 -11.43 -15.78 2.41
C ARG A 208 -12.64 -15.81 1.48
N GLY A 209 -12.45 -15.53 0.19
CA GLY A 209 -13.56 -15.49 -0.76
C GLY A 209 -14.51 -14.32 -0.53
N ARG A 210 -13.99 -13.16 -0.08
CA ARG A 210 -14.72 -11.93 0.27
C ARG A 210 -16.01 -11.71 -0.51
N GLU A 211 -17.14 -11.72 0.19
CA GLU A 211 -18.41 -11.28 -0.40
C GLU A 211 -18.49 -9.75 -0.44
N SER A 212 -19.28 -9.20 -1.37
CA SER A 212 -19.38 -7.75 -1.59
C SER A 212 -19.86 -6.97 -0.36
N ASN A 213 -20.53 -7.63 0.57
CA ASN A 213 -21.07 -7.02 1.77
C ASN A 213 -20.34 -7.48 3.04
N HIS A 214 -19.14 -8.07 2.90
CA HIS A 214 -18.28 -8.44 4.03
C HIS A 214 -17.20 -7.38 4.25
N TYR A 215 -17.13 -6.87 5.47
CA TYR A 215 -16.10 -5.93 5.92
C TYR A 215 -15.20 -6.58 6.97
N TYR A 216 -13.89 -6.53 6.76
CA TYR A 216 -12.89 -7.09 7.67
C TYR A 216 -12.15 -5.96 8.40
N PHE A 217 -12.22 -5.97 9.72
CA PHE A 217 -11.62 -4.98 10.60
C PHE A 217 -10.37 -5.56 11.25
N PHE A 218 -9.29 -4.78 11.22
CA PHE A 218 -8.11 -5.07 12.01
C PHE A 218 -8.36 -4.76 13.50
N PRO A 219 -7.68 -5.45 14.43
CA PRO A 219 -7.84 -5.20 15.86
C PRO A 219 -7.65 -3.72 16.21
N GLY A 220 -8.63 -3.12 16.88
CA GLY A 220 -8.60 -1.71 17.27
C GLY A 220 -8.97 -0.71 16.17
N CYS A 221 -9.17 -1.14 14.92
CA CYS A 221 -9.57 -0.27 13.81
C CYS A 221 -11.09 -0.16 13.70
N ASN A 222 -11.60 1.07 13.66
CA ASN A 222 -13.04 1.34 13.48
C ASN A 222 -13.46 1.48 12.01
N VAL A 223 -12.55 1.23 11.08
CA VAL A 223 -12.77 1.36 9.63
C VAL A 223 -12.19 0.14 8.94
N ALA A 224 -12.92 -0.42 7.99
CA ALA A 224 -12.55 -1.60 7.21
C ALA A 224 -12.31 -1.21 5.74
N GLU A 225 -11.03 -1.11 5.40
CA GLU A 225 -10.50 -0.87 4.07
C GLU A 225 -9.08 -1.46 4.05
N ASP A 226 -8.91 -2.61 3.41
CA ASP A 226 -7.68 -3.40 3.56
C ASP A 226 -6.45 -2.71 2.94
N GLY A 227 -6.66 -1.99 1.83
CA GLY A 227 -5.60 -1.26 1.15
C GLY A 227 -5.07 -0.12 2.02
N PHE A 228 -5.95 0.61 2.70
CA PHE A 228 -5.55 1.66 3.62
C PHE A 228 -5.02 1.16 4.94
N GLN A 229 -5.49 0.02 5.43
CA GLN A 229 -4.83 -0.58 6.58
C GLN A 229 -3.38 -0.94 6.21
N LEU A 230 -3.14 -1.51 5.03
CA LEU A 230 -1.78 -1.76 4.53
C LEU A 230 -0.97 -0.46 4.44
N GLU A 231 -1.53 0.59 3.84
CA GLU A 231 -0.85 1.89 3.75
C GLU A 231 -0.54 2.46 5.15
N ALA A 232 -1.45 2.32 6.10
CA ALA A 232 -1.28 2.82 7.47
C ALA A 232 -0.14 2.10 8.20
N GLU A 233 -0.04 0.78 8.06
CA GLU A 233 1.10 0.00 8.59
C GLU A 233 2.43 0.42 7.95
N LEU A 234 2.41 0.74 6.65
CA LEU A 234 3.61 1.08 5.89
C LEU A 234 4.10 2.52 6.13
N PHE A 235 3.17 3.47 6.16
CA PHE A 235 3.48 4.92 6.12
C PHE A 235 3.08 5.68 7.38
N GLY A 236 2.44 5.02 8.35
CA GLY A 236 1.83 5.66 9.51
C GLY A 236 0.57 6.45 9.17
N GLY A 237 -0.07 6.14 8.05
CA GLY A 237 -1.27 6.79 7.55
C GLY A 237 -1.46 6.56 6.05
N LYS A 238 -2.37 7.33 5.45
CA LYS A 238 -2.62 7.35 4.01
C LYS A 238 -1.78 8.45 3.37
N ILE A 239 -1.06 8.16 2.30
CA ILE A 239 -0.39 9.20 1.51
C ILE A 239 -1.29 9.55 0.33
N ASP A 240 -1.73 10.81 0.23
CA ASP A 240 -2.55 11.32 -0.86
C ASP A 240 -1.75 12.32 -1.68
N LEU A 241 -1.81 12.22 -3.00
CA LEU A 241 -1.38 13.32 -3.86
C LEU A 241 -2.42 14.45 -3.81
N ASP A 242 -1.96 15.70 -3.80
CA ASP A 242 -2.88 16.83 -3.98
C ASP A 242 -3.49 16.78 -5.39
N ARG A 243 -4.80 16.47 -5.43
CA ARG A 243 -5.54 16.25 -6.67
C ARG A 243 -5.69 17.51 -7.51
N GLU A 244 -5.70 18.69 -6.91
CA GLU A 244 -5.84 19.93 -7.67
C GLU A 244 -4.51 20.30 -8.34
N GLU A 245 -3.39 20.17 -7.64
CA GLU A 245 -2.05 20.30 -8.22
C GLU A 245 -1.81 19.24 -9.30
N PHE A 246 -2.22 18.00 -9.04
CA PHE A 246 -2.15 16.89 -9.99
C PHE A 246 -2.89 17.20 -11.29
N LYS A 247 -4.14 17.69 -11.22
CA LYS A 247 -4.92 18.07 -12.42
C LYS A 247 -4.33 19.29 -13.13
N ALA A 248 -3.86 20.28 -12.38
CA ALA A 248 -3.33 21.52 -12.93
C ALA A 248 -2.02 21.29 -13.69
N GLY A 249 -1.08 20.51 -13.13
CA GLY A 249 0.20 20.20 -13.74
C GLY A 249 0.06 19.49 -15.09
N LEU A 250 -0.87 18.55 -15.20
CA LEU A 250 -1.13 17.82 -16.46
C LEU A 250 -1.71 18.70 -17.56
N ARG A 251 -2.63 19.60 -17.21
CA ARG A 251 -3.37 20.41 -18.19
C ARG A 251 -2.51 21.51 -18.81
N LYS A 252 -1.51 21.99 -18.07
CA LYS A 252 -0.74 23.16 -18.49
C LYS A 252 0.64 22.84 -19.07
N GLY A 253 1.11 21.59 -18.99
CA GLY A 253 2.49 21.24 -19.37
C GLY A 253 3.52 22.12 -18.66
N GLU A 254 3.14 22.68 -17.51
CA GLU A 254 3.96 23.63 -16.77
C GLU A 254 5.11 22.84 -16.15
N GLN A 255 6.35 23.21 -16.48
CA GLN A 255 7.50 22.79 -15.69
C GLN A 255 7.49 23.64 -14.41
N GLY A 256 7.66 22.99 -13.26
CA GLY A 256 7.67 23.66 -11.95
C GLY A 256 8.59 24.87 -11.95
N ARG A 257 8.02 26.08 -11.98
CA ARG A 257 8.72 27.37 -12.12
C ARG A 257 9.68 27.70 -10.96
N SER A 258 9.77 26.83 -9.94
CA SER A 258 10.50 27.03 -8.68
C SER A 258 11.47 25.90 -8.33
N GLY A 259 11.74 24.96 -9.26
CA GLY A 259 12.59 23.79 -8.99
C GLY A 259 11.98 22.76 -8.03
N LYS A 260 10.72 22.96 -7.60
CA LYS A 260 9.93 22.01 -6.83
C LYS A 260 9.00 21.20 -7.74
N PRO A 261 8.69 19.94 -7.39
CA PRO A 261 7.69 19.16 -8.13
C PRO A 261 6.32 19.86 -8.04
N LEU A 262 5.55 19.75 -9.12
CA LEU A 262 4.17 20.24 -9.19
C LEU A 262 3.25 19.29 -8.43
N ILE A 263 3.52 17.99 -8.50
CA ILE A 263 2.80 16.98 -7.73
C ILE A 263 3.44 16.88 -6.34
N ARG A 264 2.62 16.93 -5.28
CA ARG A 264 3.08 16.79 -3.89
C ARG A 264 2.22 15.76 -3.16
N GLY A 265 2.88 14.96 -2.32
CA GLY A 265 2.22 13.97 -1.46
C GLY A 265 2.02 14.50 -0.05
N PHE A 266 0.87 14.18 0.54
CA PHE A 266 0.48 14.55 1.89
C PHE A 266 0.06 13.31 2.67
N ARG A 267 0.69 13.08 3.81
CA ARG A 267 0.28 12.05 4.76
C ARG A 267 -0.92 12.55 5.55
N ARG A 268 -1.98 11.74 5.54
CA ARG A 268 -3.20 11.88 6.33
C ARG A 268 -3.28 10.72 7.32
N ALA A 269 -3.81 10.98 8.51
CA ALA A 269 -4.06 9.90 9.46
C ALA A 269 -5.07 8.91 8.89
N TRP A 270 -4.82 7.62 9.10
CA TRP A 270 -5.80 6.55 8.89
C TRP A 270 -5.94 5.76 10.19
N PRO A 271 -7.15 5.48 10.67
CA PRO A 271 -8.43 6.00 10.17
C PRO A 271 -8.63 7.48 10.57
N CYS A 272 -9.25 8.28 9.70
CA CYS A 272 -9.77 9.60 10.08
C CYS A 272 -11.07 9.94 9.35
N GLN A 273 -11.94 10.69 10.04
CA GLN A 273 -13.30 11.00 9.57
C GLN A 273 -13.30 11.66 8.18
N GLY A 274 -12.42 12.62 7.93
CA GLY A 274 -12.38 13.34 6.65
C GLY A 274 -11.99 12.45 5.46
N VAL A 275 -11.11 11.47 5.66
CA VAL A 275 -10.75 10.51 4.59
C VAL A 275 -11.92 9.54 4.32
N VAL A 276 -12.59 9.09 5.38
CA VAL A 276 -13.78 8.22 5.27
C VAL A 276 -14.90 8.93 4.51
N GLU A 277 -15.20 10.19 4.87
CA GLU A 277 -16.22 11.01 4.19
C GLU A 277 -15.89 11.23 2.71
N GLU A 278 -14.63 11.51 2.38
CA GLU A 278 -14.17 11.67 1.00
C GLU A 278 -14.39 10.38 0.17
N TYR A 279 -14.20 9.22 0.79
CA TYR A 279 -14.41 7.92 0.13
C TYR A 279 -15.89 7.61 -0.07
N LEU A 280 -16.71 7.79 0.97
CA LEU A 280 -18.15 7.61 0.89
C LEU A 280 -18.78 8.54 -0.15
N ALA A 281 -18.33 9.80 -0.20
CA ALA A 281 -18.80 10.78 -1.20
C ALA A 281 -18.47 10.37 -2.65
N ARG A 282 -17.49 9.50 -2.86
CA ARG A 282 -17.12 8.96 -4.17
C ARG A 282 -17.78 7.63 -4.51
N GLY A 283 -18.63 7.12 -3.62
CA GLY A 283 -19.32 5.85 -3.78
C GLY A 283 -18.43 4.63 -3.54
N SER A 284 -17.27 4.79 -2.90
CA SER A 284 -16.41 3.66 -2.51
C SER A 284 -17.05 2.85 -1.38
N SER A 285 -16.89 1.53 -1.43
CA SER A 285 -17.35 0.62 -0.37
C SER A 285 -16.33 0.56 0.77
N ILE A 286 -16.70 1.13 1.91
CA ILE A 286 -15.87 1.18 3.12
C ILE A 286 -16.74 0.85 4.33
N GLY A 287 -16.25 -0.03 5.21
CA GLY A 287 -16.95 -0.35 6.46
C GLY A 287 -16.55 0.63 7.55
N VAL A 288 -17.51 1.13 8.34
CA VAL A 288 -17.25 2.03 9.47
C VAL A 288 -18.02 1.51 10.68
N ARG A 289 -17.39 1.47 11.85
CA ARG A 289 -18.02 1.10 13.12
C ARG A 289 -17.81 2.20 14.17
N GLY A 290 -18.91 2.86 14.55
CA GLY A 290 -18.89 3.88 15.60
C GLY A 290 -18.02 5.11 15.25
N PRO A 291 -17.60 5.89 16.26
CA PRO A 291 -16.92 7.15 16.01
C PRO A 291 -15.51 6.95 15.43
N VAL A 292 -15.15 7.79 14.45
CA VAL A 292 -13.81 7.89 13.87
C VAL A 292 -13.16 9.20 14.30
N ALA A 293 -11.85 9.17 14.54
CA ALA A 293 -11.11 10.36 14.96
C ALA A 293 -11.22 11.49 13.92
N ARG A 294 -11.55 12.70 14.38
CA ARG A 294 -11.66 13.91 13.53
C ARG A 294 -10.30 14.55 13.19
N ARG A 295 -9.17 13.91 13.54
CA ARG A 295 -7.84 14.52 13.40
C ARG A 295 -7.52 14.80 11.93
N ARG A 296 -7.26 16.07 11.60
CA ARG A 296 -6.51 16.45 10.41
C ARG A 296 -5.05 16.68 10.79
N ARG A 297 -4.16 15.83 10.31
CA ARG A 297 -2.75 16.22 10.10
C ARG A 297 -2.42 15.83 8.67
N THR A 298 -2.16 16.85 7.86
CA THR A 298 -1.75 16.80 6.45
C THR A 298 -0.29 17.19 6.42
N GLU A 299 0.56 16.27 6.86
CA GLU A 299 2.00 16.50 6.80
C GLU A 299 2.46 16.24 5.37
N GLU A 300 3.16 17.20 4.77
CA GLU A 300 3.75 16.97 3.46
C GLU A 300 4.84 15.90 3.55
N VAL A 301 4.85 15.01 2.58
CA VAL A 301 5.86 13.96 2.45
C VAL A 301 7.02 14.50 1.62
N ASP A 302 8.24 14.41 2.14
CA ASP A 302 9.44 14.91 1.48
C ASP A 302 9.72 14.17 0.15
N TYR A 303 9.77 14.93 -0.94
CA TYR A 303 10.12 14.46 -2.27
C TYR A 303 11.48 13.74 -2.30
N VAL A 304 12.48 14.23 -1.55
CA VAL A 304 13.83 13.61 -1.54
C VAL A 304 13.76 12.22 -0.93
N ALA A 305 12.96 12.03 0.13
CA ALA A 305 12.71 10.72 0.72
C ALA A 305 12.03 9.77 -0.28
N VAL A 306 11.03 10.25 -1.03
CA VAL A 306 10.34 9.45 -2.07
C VAL A 306 11.26 9.07 -3.23
N SER A 307 12.06 10.02 -3.72
CA SER A 307 13.01 9.79 -4.81
C SER A 307 14.02 8.69 -4.47
N ARG A 308 14.53 8.67 -3.24
CA ARG A 308 15.46 7.62 -2.74
C ARG A 308 14.83 6.22 -2.72
N LEU A 309 13.51 6.10 -2.59
CA LEU A 309 12.83 4.79 -2.65
C LEU A 309 12.83 4.21 -4.06
N LEU A 310 12.73 5.05 -5.09
CA LEU A 310 12.66 4.62 -6.50
C LEU A 310 14.05 4.47 -7.13
N CYS A 311 14.95 5.38 -6.81
CA CYS A 311 16.32 5.40 -7.30
C CYS A 311 17.26 5.18 -6.11
N PRO A 312 17.48 3.93 -5.67
CA PRO A 312 18.59 3.61 -4.81
C PRO A 312 19.88 3.74 -5.65
N SER A 313 20.30 4.97 -5.95
CA SER A 313 21.61 5.17 -6.55
C SER A 313 22.64 4.84 -5.49
N GLY A 314 23.55 3.93 -5.85
CA GLY A 314 24.79 3.71 -5.12
C GLY A 314 25.55 5.01 -4.92
N GLY A 315 26.09 5.13 -3.71
CA GLY A 315 26.87 6.22 -3.14
C GLY A 315 27.03 5.92 -1.66
#